data_AF-A0A848NKV9-F1
#
_entry.id   AF-A0A848NKV9-F1
#
_cell.length_a   1.000
_cell.length_b   1.000
_cell.length_c   1.000
_cell.angle_alpha   90.00
_cell.angle_beta   90.00
_cell.angle_gamma   90.00
#
_symmetry.space_group_name_H-M   'P 1'
#
loop_
_entity.id
_entity.type
_entity.pdbx_description
1 polymer ?
#
loop_
_entity_poly.entity_id
_entity_poly.type
_entity_poly.pdbx_seq_one_letter_code
_entity_poly.pdbx_strand_id
1 'polypeptide(L)'
;ATVGACARARRRSSVGGTRVWAGPEGCGGGVRHAWGGVARTVADAYFRCRIRGEKLGCVGMDIVRKVRFPGVVGGFVPESLVWGAIARAGYLSRFINQVVRTYHDTPGGLSQGAVSVGNNAQGLYLLAWDMLQHHLEFFRFRPREFVMAAARYTRFRLHLKHSGVPTAVQAYRLTNPWARLMVGVMWPLGYALYRRDRRRGVA
;
A
#
# COMPACT_ATOMS: atom_id res chain seq x y z
N ALA A 1 28.86 -9.39 -30.97
CA ALA A 1 28.88 -9.66 -29.52
C ALA A 1 28.71 -8.34 -28.75
N THR A 2 27.48 -7.87 -28.53
CA THR A 2 27.26 -6.56 -27.85
C THR A 2 25.85 -6.40 -27.26
N VAL A 3 25.13 -7.50 -27.00
CA VAL A 3 23.78 -7.47 -26.39
C VAL A 3 23.81 -7.83 -24.89
N GLY A 4 24.97 -8.29 -24.38
CA GLY A 4 25.10 -8.83 -23.02
C GLY A 4 25.22 -7.81 -21.88
N ALA A 5 25.77 -6.61 -22.15
CA ALA A 5 26.10 -5.65 -21.09
C ALA A 5 24.91 -4.79 -20.65
N CYS A 6 24.10 -4.30 -21.61
CA CYS A 6 22.94 -3.45 -21.31
C CYS A 6 21.80 -4.23 -20.61
N ALA A 7 21.69 -5.54 -20.87
CA ALA A 7 20.71 -6.42 -20.24
C ALA A 7 21.13 -6.87 -18.82
N ARG A 8 22.41 -6.77 -18.44
CA ARG A 8 22.88 -7.08 -17.07
C ARG A 8 22.69 -5.90 -16.12
N ALA A 9 22.88 -4.66 -16.59
CA ALA A 9 22.68 -3.48 -15.76
C ALA A 9 21.20 -3.25 -15.39
N ARG A 10 20.25 -3.46 -16.31
CA ARG A 10 18.80 -3.34 -16.04
C ARG A 10 18.21 -4.45 -15.18
N ARG A 11 18.85 -5.63 -15.09
CA ARG A 11 18.39 -6.75 -14.25
C ARG A 11 18.61 -6.51 -12.76
N ARG A 12 19.59 -5.69 -12.38
CA ARG A 12 19.90 -5.37 -10.97
C ARG A 12 18.88 -4.42 -10.32
N SER A 13 18.04 -3.76 -11.10
CA SER A 13 17.04 -2.79 -10.65
C SER A 13 15.59 -3.26 -10.84
N SER A 14 15.38 -4.50 -11.30
CA SER A 14 14.04 -5.05 -11.55
C SER A 14 13.56 -5.99 -10.45
N VAL A 15 12.46 -5.63 -9.78
CA VAL A 15 11.64 -6.47 -8.90
C VAL A 15 10.70 -7.32 -9.77
N GLY A 16 10.49 -8.56 -9.38
CA GLY A 16 9.88 -9.59 -10.21
C GLY A 16 8.43 -9.38 -10.64
N GLY A 17 8.01 -10.32 -11.48
CA GLY A 17 6.72 -10.44 -12.16
C GLY A 17 5.51 -10.26 -11.26
N THR A 18 4.70 -9.23 -11.48
CA THR A 18 3.32 -9.17 -10.98
C THR A 18 2.39 -9.94 -11.91
N ARG A 19 1.57 -10.85 -11.36
CA ARG A 19 0.73 -11.80 -12.12
C ARG A 19 -0.75 -11.78 -11.77
N VAL A 20 -1.56 -12.25 -12.71
CA VAL A 20 -3.03 -12.17 -12.78
C VAL A 20 -3.66 -13.45 -12.18
N TRP A 21 -4.82 -13.34 -11.53
CA TRP A 21 -5.52 -14.43 -10.83
C TRP A 21 -6.60 -15.12 -11.69
N ALA A 22 -6.85 -16.41 -11.43
CA ALA A 22 -8.07 -17.11 -11.83
C ALA A 22 -8.63 -17.95 -10.67
N GLY A 23 -9.96 -17.94 -10.52
CA GLY A 23 -10.68 -18.83 -9.61
C GLY A 23 -10.74 -20.26 -10.15
N PRO A 24 -11.15 -21.23 -9.31
CA PRO A 24 -11.20 -22.66 -9.67
C PRO A 24 -12.13 -22.98 -10.86
N GLU A 25 -13.11 -22.11 -11.15
CA GLU A 25 -14.06 -22.20 -12.27
C GLU A 25 -13.58 -21.50 -13.56
N GLY A 26 -12.33 -21.02 -13.64
CA GLY A 26 -11.81 -20.34 -14.84
C GLY A 26 -12.35 -18.91 -15.09
N CYS A 27 -13.28 -18.42 -14.28
CA CYS A 27 -13.71 -17.01 -14.29
C CYS A 27 -12.63 -16.11 -13.65
N GLY A 28 -11.67 -15.71 -14.48
CA GLY A 28 -10.54 -14.86 -14.09
C GLY A 28 -10.94 -13.45 -13.68
N GLY A 29 -10.94 -13.16 -12.37
CA GLY A 29 -11.08 -11.82 -11.78
C GLY A 29 -9.83 -10.95 -11.85
N GLY A 30 -8.81 -11.36 -12.60
CA GLY A 30 -7.61 -10.58 -12.82
C GLY A 30 -7.67 -9.80 -14.13
N VAL A 31 -7.53 -8.47 -14.06
CA VAL A 31 -7.53 -7.62 -15.24
C VAL A 31 -6.26 -7.88 -16.05
N ARG A 32 -6.37 -8.40 -17.28
CA ARG A 32 -5.23 -8.47 -18.22
C ARG A 32 -4.68 -7.06 -18.42
N HIS A 33 -3.40 -6.86 -18.18
CA HIS A 33 -2.81 -5.53 -18.29
C HIS A 33 -2.40 -5.25 -19.74
N ALA A 34 -2.85 -4.12 -20.30
CA ALA A 34 -2.41 -3.63 -21.61
C ALA A 34 -0.89 -3.40 -21.72
N TRP A 35 -0.19 -3.37 -20.58
CA TRP A 35 1.24 -3.04 -20.44
C TRP A 35 2.12 -4.26 -20.15
N GLY A 36 1.70 -5.45 -20.58
CA GLY A 36 2.47 -6.69 -20.36
C GLY A 36 3.93 -6.54 -20.80
N GLY A 37 4.88 -6.82 -19.89
CA GLY A 37 6.31 -6.79 -20.18
C GLY A 37 7.04 -5.47 -19.89
N VAL A 38 6.34 -4.36 -19.63
CA VAL A 38 6.96 -3.08 -19.29
C VAL A 38 7.34 -3.03 -17.81
N ALA A 39 8.58 -2.65 -17.50
CA ALA A 39 9.06 -2.47 -16.14
C ALA A 39 8.67 -1.07 -15.62
N ARG A 40 7.98 -0.99 -14.49
CA ARG A 40 7.55 0.25 -13.84
C ARG A 40 7.57 0.13 -12.32
N THR A 41 7.71 1.23 -11.60
CA THR A 41 7.57 1.18 -10.13
C THR A 41 6.14 0.77 -9.73
N VAL A 42 6.00 0.12 -8.57
CA VAL A 42 4.68 -0.29 -8.06
C VAL A 42 3.76 0.92 -7.84
N ALA A 43 4.32 2.07 -7.44
CA ALA A 43 3.57 3.31 -7.29
C ALA A 43 3.00 3.82 -8.63
N ASP A 44 3.80 3.82 -9.70
CA ASP A 44 3.34 4.24 -11.03
C ASP A 44 2.25 3.29 -11.57
N ALA A 45 2.46 1.98 -11.40
CA ALA A 45 1.49 0.95 -11.76
C ALA A 45 0.14 1.13 -11.03
N TYR A 46 0.18 1.47 -9.74
CA TYR A 46 -1.01 1.68 -8.92
C TYR A 46 -1.73 3.00 -9.27
N PHE A 47 -1.03 4.13 -9.24
CA PHE A 47 -1.63 5.46 -9.39
C PHE A 47 -1.95 5.80 -10.85
N ARG A 48 -0.99 5.61 -11.76
CA ARG A 48 -1.14 6.02 -13.17
C ARG A 48 -1.80 4.94 -14.02
N CYS A 49 -1.27 3.71 -13.99
CA CYS A 49 -1.79 2.61 -14.82
C CYS A 49 -3.08 1.99 -14.26
N ARG A 50 -3.45 2.36 -13.03
CA ARG A 50 -4.64 1.89 -12.33
C ARG A 50 -4.77 0.37 -12.24
N ILE A 51 -3.64 -0.32 -12.11
CA ILE A 51 -3.59 -1.77 -11.98
C ILE A 51 -4.21 -2.20 -10.64
N ARG A 52 -5.35 -2.89 -10.69
CA ARG A 52 -6.13 -3.39 -9.54
C ARG A 52 -6.01 -4.92 -9.40
N GLY A 53 -6.54 -5.47 -8.31
CA GLY A 53 -6.51 -6.90 -7.98
C GLY A 53 -5.35 -7.29 -7.06
N GLU A 54 -5.44 -8.52 -6.54
CA GLU A 54 -4.34 -9.20 -5.85
C GLU A 54 -3.25 -9.56 -6.86
N LYS A 55 -2.00 -9.38 -6.44
CA LYS A 55 -0.82 -9.51 -7.29
C LYS A 55 0.18 -10.36 -6.56
N LEU A 56 0.52 -11.51 -7.15
CA LEU A 56 1.64 -12.29 -6.66
C LEU A 56 2.92 -11.68 -7.21
N GLY A 57 3.80 -11.23 -6.31
CA GLY A 57 5.12 -10.68 -6.64
C GLY A 57 6.23 -11.59 -6.11
N CYS A 58 7.37 -11.59 -6.81
CA CYS A 58 8.62 -12.17 -6.30
C CYS A 58 9.67 -11.06 -6.27
N VAL A 59 10.37 -10.89 -5.16
CA VAL A 59 11.39 -9.85 -4.98
C VAL A 59 12.72 -10.47 -4.60
N GLY A 60 13.82 -9.90 -5.11
CA GLY A 60 15.16 -10.36 -4.77
C GLY A 60 15.45 -10.20 -3.28
N MET A 61 16.09 -11.21 -2.68
CA MET A 61 16.40 -11.21 -1.25
C MET A 61 17.34 -10.07 -0.85
N ASP A 62 18.21 -9.63 -1.76
CA ASP A 62 19.09 -8.48 -1.59
C ASP A 62 18.32 -7.16 -1.42
N ILE A 63 17.13 -7.05 -2.04
CA ILE A 63 16.25 -5.90 -1.93
C ILE A 63 15.45 -5.97 -0.62
N VAL A 64 14.87 -7.13 -0.30
CA VAL A 64 14.09 -7.32 0.94
C VAL A 64 14.94 -7.06 2.18
N ARG A 65 16.21 -7.45 2.17
CA ARG A 65 17.13 -7.19 3.30
C ARG A 65 17.36 -5.70 3.55
N LYS A 66 17.24 -4.86 2.51
CA LYS A 66 17.38 -3.40 2.58
C LYS A 66 16.09 -2.70 2.98
N VAL A 67 14.94 -3.22 2.55
CA VAL A 67 13.62 -2.64 2.84
C VAL A 67 12.93 -3.46 3.94
N ARG A 68 13.16 -3.08 5.20
CA ARG A 68 12.54 -3.73 6.35
C ARG A 68 11.20 -3.11 6.70
N PHE A 69 10.31 -3.93 7.24
CA PHE A 69 9.09 -3.44 7.88
C PHE A 69 9.43 -2.51 9.05
N PRO A 70 8.59 -1.51 9.33
CA PRO A 70 8.77 -0.65 10.49
C PRO A 70 8.59 -1.45 11.79
N GLY A 71 9.64 -1.57 12.60
CA GLY A 71 9.65 -2.40 13.82
C GLY A 71 8.91 -1.82 15.03
N VAL A 72 8.46 -0.55 14.96
CA VAL A 72 7.82 0.17 16.07
C VAL A 72 6.29 -0.02 16.08
N VAL A 73 5.78 -1.07 15.41
CA VAL A 73 4.35 -1.19 15.08
C VAL A 73 3.79 -2.51 15.59
N GLY A 74 2.86 -2.42 16.55
CA GLY A 74 2.02 -3.55 16.93
C GLY A 74 0.89 -3.75 15.93
N GLY A 75 0.46 -5.01 15.74
CA GLY A 75 -0.67 -5.37 14.88
C GLY A 75 -0.33 -5.51 13.40
N PHE A 76 -1.36 -5.50 12.55
CA PHE A 76 -1.21 -5.71 11.10
C PHE A 76 -0.61 -4.47 10.41
N VAL A 77 0.54 -4.66 9.77
CA VAL A 77 1.20 -3.64 8.94
C VAL A 77 0.95 -3.97 7.47
N PRO A 78 0.26 -3.10 6.70
CA PRO A 78 0.04 -3.33 5.29
C PRO A 78 1.35 -3.44 4.50
N GLU A 79 1.48 -4.51 3.71
CA GLU A 79 2.64 -4.73 2.82
C GLU A 79 2.85 -3.60 1.81
N SER A 80 1.78 -2.86 1.49
CA SER A 80 1.85 -1.67 0.62
C SER A 80 2.88 -0.64 1.08
N LEU A 81 3.21 -0.58 2.37
CA LEU A 81 4.29 0.26 2.87
C LEU A 81 5.67 -0.19 2.38
N VAL A 82 5.91 -1.50 2.35
CA VAL A 82 7.15 -2.09 1.82
C VAL A 82 7.22 -1.88 0.32
N TRP A 83 6.11 -2.11 -0.40
CA TRP A 83 6.05 -1.85 -1.84
C TRP A 83 6.27 -0.38 -2.18
N GLY A 84 5.71 0.54 -1.38
CA GLY A 84 5.95 1.97 -1.48
C GLY A 84 7.42 2.32 -1.28
N ALA A 85 8.06 1.77 -0.25
CA ALA A 85 9.48 1.98 0.02
C ALA A 85 10.38 1.44 -1.11
N ILE A 86 10.08 0.24 -1.63
CA ILE A 86 10.77 -0.32 -2.81
C ILE A 86 10.62 0.60 -4.03
N ALA A 87 9.41 1.10 -4.29
CA ALA A 87 9.15 2.02 -5.40
C ALA A 87 9.94 3.34 -5.26
N ARG A 88 10.03 3.89 -4.05
CA ARG A 88 10.79 5.12 -3.76
C ARG A 88 12.29 4.94 -3.88
N ALA A 89 12.79 3.74 -3.59
CA ALA A 89 14.18 3.38 -3.85
C ALA A 89 14.48 3.21 -5.36
N GLY A 90 13.49 3.40 -6.24
CA GLY A 90 13.65 3.40 -7.70
C GLY A 90 13.61 2.02 -8.34
N TYR A 91 13.26 0.98 -7.58
CA TYR A 91 13.14 -0.38 -8.12
C TYR A 91 11.91 -0.52 -9.02
N LEU A 92 12.11 -1.17 -10.17
CA LEU A 92 11.06 -1.36 -11.19
C LEU A 92 10.48 -2.77 -11.11
N SER A 93 9.16 -2.90 -11.02
CA SER A 93 8.48 -4.17 -11.15
C SER A 93 8.19 -4.51 -12.61
N ARG A 94 8.47 -5.75 -13.02
CA ARG A 94 7.97 -6.27 -14.30
C ARG A 94 6.59 -6.86 -14.10
N PHE A 95 5.65 -6.59 -14.99
CA PHE A 95 4.29 -7.16 -14.94
C PHE A 95 4.16 -8.21 -16.04
N ILE A 96 3.68 -9.42 -15.71
CA ILE A 96 3.44 -10.48 -16.69
C ILE A 96 2.00 -10.99 -16.57
N ASN A 97 1.31 -11.10 -17.70
CA ASN A 97 -0.11 -11.50 -17.75
C ASN A 97 -0.27 -13.02 -17.79
N GLN A 98 0.34 -13.73 -16.84
CA GLN A 98 0.22 -15.18 -16.72
C GLN A 98 -0.39 -15.53 -15.37
N VAL A 99 -1.31 -16.50 -15.35
CA VAL A 99 -1.89 -17.03 -14.12
C VAL A 99 -0.94 -18.05 -13.52
N VAL A 100 -0.58 -17.86 -12.25
CA VAL A 100 0.50 -18.65 -11.62
C VAL A 100 0.20 -19.08 -10.19
N ARG A 101 -0.98 -18.73 -9.70
CA ARG A 101 -1.49 -19.17 -8.41
C ARG A 101 -3.00 -19.23 -8.49
N THR A 102 -3.54 -20.37 -8.06
CA THR A 102 -4.96 -20.54 -7.79
C THR A 102 -5.19 -20.25 -6.30
N TYR A 103 -6.17 -19.41 -6.00
CA TYR A 103 -6.57 -19.13 -4.62
C TYR A 103 -7.73 -20.05 -4.24
N HIS A 104 -7.67 -20.64 -3.06
CA HIS A 104 -8.76 -21.42 -2.49
C HIS A 104 -9.33 -20.63 -1.31
N ASP A 105 -10.55 -20.11 -1.47
CA ASP A 105 -11.26 -19.42 -0.40
C ASP A 105 -11.96 -20.47 0.46
N THR A 106 -11.36 -20.80 1.62
CA THR A 106 -11.95 -21.72 2.57
C THR A 106 -12.87 -20.94 3.52
N PRO A 107 -14.11 -21.40 3.77
CA PRO A 107 -14.98 -20.81 4.79
C PRO A 107 -14.25 -20.72 6.14
N GLY A 108 -14.25 -19.54 6.75
CA GLY A 108 -13.50 -19.29 8.00
C GLY A 108 -12.01 -18.92 7.80
N GLY A 109 -11.58 -18.65 6.57
CA GLY A 109 -10.24 -18.14 6.28
C GLY A 109 -9.94 -16.82 6.99
N LEU A 110 -8.66 -16.54 7.24
CA LEU A 110 -8.17 -15.32 7.92
C LEU A 110 -8.68 -14.02 7.27
N SER A 111 -9.01 -14.05 5.98
CA SER A 111 -9.57 -12.93 5.20
C SER A 111 -11.03 -12.63 5.51
N GLN A 112 -11.77 -13.56 6.12
CA GLN A 112 -13.21 -13.44 6.38
C GLN A 112 -13.54 -12.80 7.73
N GLY A 113 -12.55 -12.59 8.60
CA GLY A 113 -12.74 -11.87 9.85
C GLY A 113 -12.94 -10.37 9.61
N ALA A 114 -13.91 -9.76 10.31
CA ALA A 114 -14.07 -8.31 10.31
C ALA A 114 -12.77 -7.66 10.79
N VAL A 115 -12.15 -6.83 9.93
CA VAL A 115 -10.93 -6.09 10.25
C VAL A 115 -11.23 -5.17 11.43
N SER A 116 -10.80 -5.56 12.64
CA SER A 116 -10.92 -4.72 13.83
C SER A 116 -10.17 -3.41 13.59
N VAL A 117 -10.92 -2.31 13.59
CA VAL A 117 -10.39 -0.96 13.35
C VAL A 117 -9.40 -0.59 14.45
N GLY A 118 -9.67 -1.00 15.69
CA GLY A 118 -8.77 -0.80 16.84
C GLY A 118 -7.44 -1.52 16.68
N ASN A 119 -7.46 -2.84 16.41
CA ASN A 119 -6.25 -3.66 16.31
C ASN A 119 -5.34 -3.28 15.13
N ASN A 120 -5.91 -2.68 14.09
CA ASN A 120 -5.20 -2.32 12.85
C ASN A 120 -5.03 -0.81 12.66
N ALA A 121 -5.41 0.00 13.66
CA ALA A 121 -5.35 1.46 13.58
C ALA A 121 -3.94 1.96 13.25
N GLN A 122 -2.90 1.31 13.76
CA GLN A 122 -1.51 1.71 13.54
C GLN A 122 -1.05 1.47 12.10
N GLY A 123 -1.36 0.30 11.53
CA GLY A 123 -1.08 0.01 10.12
C GLY A 123 -1.84 0.93 9.17
N LEU A 124 -3.12 1.21 9.47
CA LEU A 124 -3.94 2.12 8.67
C LEU A 124 -3.49 3.58 8.79
N TYR A 125 -3.02 4.00 9.97
CA TYR A 125 -2.37 5.30 10.16
C TYR A 125 -1.11 5.43 9.31
N LEU A 126 -0.24 4.42 9.33
CA LEU A 126 1.00 4.42 8.55
C LEU A 126 0.73 4.44 7.05
N LEU A 127 -0.30 3.72 6.59
CA LEU A 127 -0.70 3.75 5.19
C LEU A 127 -1.13 5.16 4.76
N ALA A 128 -1.93 5.83 5.59
CA ALA A 128 -2.35 7.20 5.34
C ALA A 128 -1.17 8.16 5.36
N TRP A 129 -0.25 8.01 6.33
CA TRP A 129 0.98 8.78 6.42
C TRP A 129 1.86 8.60 5.18
N ASP A 130 2.15 7.37 4.77
CA ASP A 130 3.04 7.08 3.64
C ASP A 130 2.52 7.66 2.33
N MET A 131 1.21 7.56 2.12
CA MET A 131 0.56 8.12 0.95
C MET A 131 0.67 9.65 0.90
N LEU A 132 0.41 10.33 2.01
CA LEU A 132 0.49 11.79 2.10
C LEU A 132 1.93 12.31 2.10
N GLN A 133 2.84 11.61 2.77
CA GLN A 133 4.23 12.01 2.95
C GLN A 133 5.03 11.83 1.67
N HIS A 134 4.87 10.70 0.98
CA HIS A 134 5.77 10.30 -0.09
C HIS A 134 5.14 10.18 -1.48
N HIS A 135 3.82 10.08 -1.58
CA HIS A 135 3.16 9.81 -2.87
C HIS A 135 2.34 11.00 -3.39
N LEU A 136 2.48 12.18 -2.79
CA LEU A 136 1.68 13.36 -3.14
C LEU A 136 1.86 13.83 -4.59
N GLU A 137 2.99 13.50 -5.24
CA GLU A 137 3.21 13.75 -6.68
C GLU A 137 2.17 13.04 -7.57
N PHE A 138 1.55 11.97 -7.08
CA PHE A 138 0.50 11.23 -7.78
C PHE A 138 -0.90 11.79 -7.54
N PHE A 139 -1.03 12.89 -6.80
CA PHE A 139 -2.31 13.52 -6.47
C PHE A 139 -3.18 13.76 -7.71
N ARG A 140 -2.59 14.24 -8.81
CA ARG A 140 -3.30 14.53 -10.07
C ARG A 140 -3.98 13.30 -10.69
N PHE A 141 -3.48 12.09 -10.42
CA PHE A 141 -4.01 10.86 -11.02
C PHE A 141 -5.17 10.27 -10.21
N ARG A 142 -5.15 10.46 -8.88
CA ARG A 142 -6.15 9.91 -7.94
C ARG A 142 -6.44 10.85 -6.76
N PRO A 143 -6.96 12.06 -6.98
CA PRO A 143 -7.11 13.06 -5.92
C PRO A 143 -8.00 12.58 -4.77
N ARG A 144 -9.08 11.84 -5.08
CA ARG A 144 -10.00 11.28 -4.08
C ARG A 144 -9.29 10.39 -3.06
N GLU A 145 -8.29 9.61 -3.47
CA GLU A 145 -7.57 8.74 -2.54
C GLU A 145 -6.78 9.55 -1.54
N PHE A 146 -6.06 10.58 -1.98
CA PHE A 146 -5.28 11.45 -1.09
C PHE A 146 -6.16 12.25 -0.13
N VAL A 147 -7.30 12.76 -0.60
CA VAL A 147 -8.28 13.45 0.26
C VAL A 147 -8.81 12.50 1.34
N MET A 148 -9.18 11.27 0.96
CA MET A 148 -9.62 10.26 1.92
C MET A 148 -8.50 9.79 2.85
N ALA A 149 -7.25 9.74 2.38
CA ALA A 149 -6.10 9.47 3.23
C ALA A 149 -5.86 10.58 4.25
N ALA A 150 -6.05 11.85 3.89
CA ALA A 150 -5.97 12.97 4.83
C ALA A 150 -7.01 12.84 5.95
N ALA A 151 -8.27 12.50 5.62
CA ALA A 151 -9.29 12.23 6.63
C ALA A 151 -8.95 11.01 7.51
N ARG A 152 -8.45 9.91 6.90
CA ARG A 152 -8.03 8.70 7.61
C ARG A 152 -6.84 8.96 8.54
N TYR A 153 -5.89 9.79 8.11
CA TYR A 153 -4.73 10.17 8.92
C TYR A 153 -5.19 10.78 10.24
N THR A 154 -6.11 11.75 10.19
CA THR A 154 -6.71 12.35 11.39
C THR A 154 -7.47 11.32 12.22
N ARG A 155 -8.35 10.53 11.59
CA ARG A 155 -9.16 9.51 12.25
C ARG A 155 -8.29 8.53 13.06
N PHE A 156 -7.32 7.88 12.42
CA PHE A 156 -6.49 6.86 13.07
C PHE A 156 -5.48 7.46 14.05
N ARG A 157 -4.99 8.68 13.82
CA ARG A 157 -4.19 9.40 14.80
C ARG A 157 -4.96 9.62 16.11
N LEU A 158 -6.26 9.91 16.04
CA LEU A 158 -7.11 10.07 17.22
C LEU A 158 -7.42 8.75 17.92
N HIS A 159 -7.57 7.64 17.19
CA HIS A 159 -7.65 6.31 17.81
C HIS A 159 -6.37 5.97 18.58
N LEU A 160 -5.22 6.14 17.93
CA LEU A 160 -3.91 5.87 18.52
C LEU A 160 -3.61 6.75 19.74
N LYS A 161 -4.02 8.03 19.72
CA LYS A 161 -3.84 8.92 20.88
C LYS A 161 -4.61 8.45 22.12
N HIS A 162 -5.74 7.77 21.94
CA HIS A 162 -6.61 7.33 23.04
C HIS A 162 -6.52 5.83 23.33
N SER A 163 -5.68 5.07 22.63
CA SER A 163 -5.56 3.62 22.82
C SER A 163 -4.59 3.22 23.94
N GLY A 164 -3.82 4.15 24.51
CA GLY A 164 -2.92 3.88 25.66
C GLY A 164 -1.69 3.03 25.34
N VAL A 165 -1.52 2.54 24.11
CA VAL A 165 -0.37 1.73 23.66
C VAL A 165 0.77 2.60 23.12
N PRO A 166 2.02 2.12 23.10
CA PRO A 166 3.11 2.79 22.39
C PRO A 166 2.75 2.97 20.90
N THR A 167 2.79 4.21 20.40
CA THR A 167 2.29 4.51 19.06
C THR A 167 3.37 5.01 18.11
N ALA A 168 3.22 4.65 16.84
CA ALA A 168 4.01 5.19 15.73
C ALA A 168 3.76 6.69 15.45
N VAL A 169 2.82 7.36 16.13
CA VAL A 169 2.41 8.73 15.79
C VAL A 169 3.56 9.74 15.93
N GLN A 170 4.43 9.56 16.92
CA GLN A 170 5.57 10.47 17.14
C GLN A 170 6.72 10.21 16.17
N ALA A 171 7.00 8.94 15.84
CA ALA A 171 8.04 8.56 14.89
C ALA A 171 7.66 8.90 13.44
N TYR A 172 6.37 8.82 13.10
CA TYR A 172 5.87 9.01 11.73
C TYR A 172 5.00 10.26 11.63
N ARG A 173 5.63 11.43 11.75
CA ARG A 173 4.98 12.73 11.59
C ARG A 173 5.03 13.20 10.15
N LEU A 174 4.03 14.00 9.74
CA LEU A 174 4.02 14.64 8.44
C LEU A 174 5.02 15.80 8.41
N THR A 175 6.05 15.68 7.58
CA THR A 175 7.02 16.75 7.31
C THR A 175 6.65 17.56 6.07
N ASN A 176 5.91 16.97 5.13
CA ASN A 176 5.51 17.62 3.88
C ASN A 176 4.46 18.73 4.15
N PRO A 177 4.70 19.99 3.75
CA PRO A 177 3.80 21.12 4.04
C PRO A 177 2.45 20.99 3.33
N TRP A 178 2.42 20.52 2.08
CA TRP A 178 1.18 20.31 1.34
C TRP A 178 0.31 19.22 1.95
N ALA A 179 0.95 18.15 2.45
CA ALA A 179 0.24 17.11 3.19
C ALA A 179 -0.38 17.63 4.48
N ARG A 180 0.32 18.51 5.22
CA ARG A 180 -0.22 19.16 6.42
C ARG A 180 -1.42 20.04 6.09
N LEU A 181 -1.34 20.82 5.01
CA LEU A 181 -2.45 21.66 4.56
C LEU A 181 -3.68 20.79 4.25
N MET A 182 -3.52 19.72 3.46
CA MET A 182 -4.60 18.79 3.13
C MET A 182 -5.22 18.16 4.38
N VAL A 183 -4.39 17.73 5.34
CA VAL A 183 -4.87 17.19 6.62
C VAL A 183 -5.59 18.24 7.44
N GLY A 184 -5.15 19.50 7.43
CA GLY A 184 -5.84 20.61 8.07
C GLY A 184 -7.25 20.82 7.51
N VAL A 185 -7.37 20.86 6.18
CA VAL A 185 -8.66 20.99 5.48
C VAL A 185 -9.57 19.77 5.75
N MET A 186 -8.99 18.57 5.80
CA MET A 186 -9.74 17.32 6.03
C MET A 186 -9.86 16.88 7.48
N TRP A 187 -9.41 17.72 8.40
CA TRP A 187 -9.53 17.49 9.83
C TRP A 187 -10.99 17.29 10.30
N PRO A 188 -11.98 18.14 9.93
CA PRO A 188 -13.36 17.97 10.40
C PRO A 188 -13.96 16.64 9.94
N LEU A 189 -13.68 16.22 8.71
CA LEU A 189 -14.16 14.93 8.18
C LEU A 189 -13.52 13.75 8.93
N GLY A 190 -12.21 13.80 9.18
CA GLY A 190 -11.51 12.76 9.95
C GLY A 190 -12.00 12.65 11.39
N TYR A 191 -12.27 13.79 12.04
CA TYR A 191 -12.83 13.85 13.39
C TYR A 191 -14.26 13.30 13.45
N ALA A 192 -15.11 13.65 12.48
CA ALA A 192 -16.48 13.14 12.39
C ALA A 192 -16.51 11.61 12.24
N LEU A 193 -15.60 11.05 11.43
CA LEU A 193 -15.46 9.59 11.28
C LEU A 193 -15.00 8.93 12.59
N TYR A 194 -14.00 9.51 13.27
CA TYR A 194 -13.55 9.03 14.59
C TYR A 194 -14.69 9.01 15.62
N ARG A 195 -15.49 10.09 15.69
CA ARG A 195 -16.66 10.16 16.59
C ARG A 195 -17.71 9.10 16.25
N ARG A 196 -17.94 8.84 14.96
CA ARG A 196 -18.86 7.80 14.49
C ARG A 196 -18.41 6.41 14.93
N ASP A 197 -17.12 6.12 14.87
CA ASP A 197 -16.59 4.81 15.29
C ASP A 197 -16.73 4.61 16.79
N ARG A 198 -16.43 5.64 17.58
CA ARG A 198 -16.64 5.61 19.04
C ARG A 198 -18.10 5.38 19.42
N ARG A 199 -19.03 6.01 18.72
CA ARG A 199 -20.48 5.79 18.93
C ARG A 199 -20.93 4.37 18.58
N ARG A 200 -20.21 3.68 17.69
CA ARG A 200 -20.53 2.32 17.23
C ARG A 200 -19.80 1.23 18.02
N GLY A 201 -18.95 1.59 18.98
CA GLY A 201 -18.18 0.61 19.77
C GLY A 201 -17.12 -0.16 18.97
N VAL A 202 -16.72 0.33 17.80
CA VAL A 202 -15.70 -0.32 16.93
C VAL A 202 -14.27 0.13 17.30
N ALA A 203 -14.14 0.90 18.37
CA ALA A 203 -13.00 1.75 18.71
C ALA A 203 -12.51 1.52 20.13
#